data_AF-A0A3N9UBI2-F1
#
_entry.id   AF-A0A3N9UBI2-F1
#
_cell.length_a   1.000
_cell.length_b   1.000
_cell.length_c   1.000
_cell.angle_alpha   90.00
_cell.angle_beta   90.00
_cell.angle_gamma   90.00
#
_symmetry.space_group_name_H-M   'P 1'
#
loop_
_entity.id
_entity.type
_entity.pdbx_description
1 polymer ?
#
loop_
_entity_poly.entity_id
_entity_poly.type
_entity_poly.pdbx_seq_one_letter_code
_entity_poly.pdbx_strand_id
1 'polypeptide(L)' 'MIKEASVMRVECPACGYRLFDKGDQACGPVQTKCTRCKRVWEVELATDEFKLVSRKPKARRKGDSASP' A
#
# COMPACT_ATOMS: atom_id res chain seq x y z
N MET A 1 -29.36 9.55 -15.15
CA MET A 1 -28.30 10.35 -14.49
C MET A 1 -27.19 9.40 -14.09
N ILE A 2 -26.06 9.46 -14.78
CA ILE A 2 -24.87 8.70 -14.36
C ILE A 2 -24.32 9.48 -13.17
N LYS A 3 -24.52 8.99 -11.95
CA LYS A 3 -23.84 9.56 -10.78
C LYS A 3 -22.35 9.42 -11.05
N GLU A 4 -21.65 10.54 -11.21
CA GLU A 4 -20.19 10.54 -11.22
C GLU A 4 -19.74 9.82 -9.94
N ALA A 5 -19.10 8.67 -10.11
CA ALA A 5 -18.59 7.93 -8.97
C ALA A 5 -17.55 8.81 -8.28
N SER A 6 -17.81 9.24 -7.05
CA SER A 6 -16.81 9.90 -6.21
C SER A 6 -15.66 8.91 -6.02
N VAL A 7 -14.52 9.24 -6.63
CA VAL A 7 -13.28 8.47 -6.49
C VAL A 7 -12.42 9.15 -5.44
N MET A 8 -12.12 8.44 -4.36
CA MET A 8 -11.23 8.89 -3.30
C MET A 8 -9.82 8.37 -3.56
N ARG A 9 -8.83 9.26 -3.42
CA ARG A 9 -7.42 8.89 -3.54
C ARG A 9 -6.92 8.33 -2.23
N VAL A 10 -6.34 7.13 -2.27
CA VAL A 10 -5.73 6.48 -1.11
C VAL A 10 -4.22 6.68 -1.19
N GLU A 11 -3.66 7.34 -0.18
CA GLU A 11 -2.24 7.67 -0.11
C GLU A 11 -1.50 6.79 0.88
N CYS A 12 -0.20 6.60 0.67
CA CYS A 12 0.64 5.84 1.57
C CYS A 12 0.88 6.63 2.87
N PRO A 13 0.49 6.13 4.04
CA PRO A 13 0.59 6.87 5.31
C PRO A 13 2.04 7.16 5.73
N ALA A 14 3.02 6.49 5.12
CA ALA A 14 4.43 6.67 5.45
C ALA A 14 5.24 7.48 4.44
N CYS A 15 4.69 7.86 3.28
CA CYS A 15 5.43 8.69 2.31
C CYS A 15 4.56 9.60 1.43
N GLY A 16 3.24 9.63 1.63
CA GLY A 16 2.28 10.43 0.87
C GLY A 16 2.14 10.03 -0.60
N TYR A 17 2.79 8.95 -1.04
CA TYR A 17 2.67 8.50 -2.44
C TYR A 17 1.33 7.80 -2.64
N ARG A 18 0.64 8.11 -3.74
CA ARG A 18 -0.63 7.47 -4.14
C ARG A 18 -0.47 5.95 -4.26
N LEU A 19 -1.34 5.22 -3.56
CA LEU A 19 -1.40 3.76 -3.63
C LEU A 19 -2.37 3.32 -4.71
N PHE A 20 -3.62 3.78 -4.63
CA PHE A 20 -4.68 3.49 -5.59
C PHE A 20 -5.83 4.47 -5.38
N ASP A 21 -6.84 4.36 -6.22
CA ASP A 21 -8.09 5.08 -6.14
C ASP A 21 -9.19 4.12 -5.71
N LYS A 22 -10.06 4.53 -4.77
CA LYS A 22 -11.22 3.74 -4.36
C LYS A 22 -12.51 4.45 -4.74
N GLY A 23 -13.51 3.69 -5.16
CA GLY A 23 -14.87 4.21 -5.32
C GLY A 23 -15.56 4.40 -3.97
N ASP A 24 -16.58 5.25 -3.94
CA ASP A 24 -17.39 5.59 -2.76
C ASP A 24 -17.92 4.39 -1.97
N GLN A 25 -18.31 3.32 -2.68
CA GLN A 25 -18.90 2.11 -2.09
C GLN A 25 -17.89 0.96 -1.93
N ALA A 26 -16.59 1.24 -2.06
CA ALA A 26 -15.58 0.20 -1.92
C ALA A 26 -15.47 -0.25 -0.47
N CYS A 27 -15.48 -1.56 -0.24
CA CYS A 27 -15.44 -2.17 1.09
C CYS A 27 -14.52 -3.39 1.12
N GLY A 28 -14.10 -3.77 2.33
CA GLY A 28 -13.29 -4.95 2.58
C GLY A 28 -11.79 -4.68 2.63
N PRO A 29 -11.00 -5.64 3.12
CA PRO A 29 -9.57 -5.49 3.27
C PRO A 29 -8.84 -5.69 1.95
N VAL A 30 -7.95 -4.76 1.61
CA VAL A 30 -7.03 -4.89 0.46
C VAL A 30 -5.60 -4.73 0.91
N GLN A 31 -4.75 -5.66 0.47
CA GLN A 31 -3.31 -5.54 0.64
C GLN A 31 -2.68 -4.85 -0.56
N THR A 32 -2.00 -3.74 -0.32
CA THR A 32 -1.29 -2.98 -1.36
C THR A 32 0.15 -2.71 -0.97
N LYS A 33 1.03 -2.71 -1.97
CA LYS A 33 2.43 -2.37 -1.82
C LYS A 33 2.68 -0.96 -2.31
N CYS A 34 3.25 -0.12 -1.45
CA CYS A 34 3.72 1.19 -1.88
C CYS A 34 4.89 1.06 -2.85
N THR A 35 4.74 1.56 -4.08
CA THR A 35 5.79 1.50 -5.11
C THR A 35 7.00 2.37 -4.74
N ARG A 36 6.81 3.44 -3.94
CA ARG A 36 7.88 4.34 -3.50
C ARG A 36 8.63 3.80 -2.29
N CYS A 37 7.95 3.63 -1.15
CA CYS A 37 8.61 3.21 0.10
C CYS A 37 8.70 1.69 0.30
N LYS A 38 8.13 0.90 -0.63
CA LYS A 38 8.13 -0.58 -0.65
C LYS A 38 7.50 -1.27 0.57
N ARG A 39 6.82 -0.53 1.44
CA ARG A 39 6.02 -1.09 2.55
C ARG A 39 4.72 -1.69 2.01
N VAL A 40 4.23 -2.74 2.68
CA VAL A 40 2.95 -3.38 2.38
C VAL A 40 1.96 -2.99 3.47
N TRP A 41 0.80 -2.51 3.03
CA TRP A 41 -0.30 -2.06 3.88
C TRP A 41 -1.53 -2.91 3.59
N GLU A 42 -2.23 -3.32 4.64
CA GLU A 42 -3.60 -3.78 4.58
C GLU A 42 -4.49 -2.57 4.87
N VAL A 43 -5.42 -2.28 3.97
CA VAL A 43 -6.30 -1.12 4.04
C VAL A 43 -7.73 -1.62 4.11
N GLU A 44 -8.47 -1.25 5.15
CA GLU A 44 -9.91 -1.46 5.19
C GLU A 44 -10.58 -0.35 4.41
N LEU A 45 -11.18 -0.68 3.25
CA LEU A 45 -11.68 0.33 2.32
C LEU A 45 -12.89 1.09 2.87
N ALA A 46 -13.65 0.51 3.80
CA ALA A 46 -14.80 1.17 4.41
C ALA A 46 -14.39 2.26 5.43
N THR A 47 -13.31 2.05 6.18
CA THR A 47 -12.88 2.95 7.28
C THR A 47 -11.61 3.73 6.98
N ASP A 48 -10.93 3.45 5.87
CA ASP A 48 -9.58 3.94 5.57
C ASP A 48 -8.54 3.60 6.64
N GLU A 49 -8.76 2.52 7.40
CA GLU A 49 -7.79 2.07 8.40
C GLU A 49 -6.61 1.35 7.74
N PHE A 50 -5.40 1.74 8.12
CA PHE A 50 -4.16 1.17 7.61
C PHE A 50 -3.47 0.30 8.65
N LYS A 51 -3.19 -0.95 8.29
CA LYS A 51 -2.38 -1.87 9.06
C LYS A 51 -1.09 -2.20 8.31
N LEU A 52 0.04 -2.00 8.98
CA LEU A 52 1.34 -2.31 8.42
C LEU A 52 1.56 -3.82 8.40
N VAL A 53 1.58 -4.43 7.21
CA VAL A 53 1.81 -5.88 7.04
C VAL A 53 3.31 -6.17 6.96
N SER A 54 4.04 -5.38 6.16
CA SER A 54 5.47 -5.60 5.96
C SER A 54 6.24 -4.30 5.76
N ARG A 55 7.39 -4.21 6.43
CA ARG A 55 8.34 -3.08 6.30
C ARG A 55 9.16 -3.24 5.02
N LYS A 56 9.98 -2.22 4.71
CA LYS A 56 10.94 -2.24 3.58
C LYS A 56 11.58 -3.63 3.49
N PRO A 57 11.68 -4.23 2.29
CA PRO A 57 12.39 -5.50 2.17
C PRO A 57 13.76 -5.36 2.83
N LYS A 58 14.09 -6.27 3.76
CA LYS A 58 15.43 -6.34 4.34
C LYS A 58 16.41 -6.27 3.18
N ALA A 59 17.38 -5.34 3.25
CA ALA A 59 18.43 -5.27 2.26
C ALA A 59 18.95 -6.68 2.01
N ARG A 60 19.02 -7.09 0.73
CA ARG A 60 19.58 -8.38 0.34
C ARG A 60 20.93 -8.47 1.06
N ARG A 61 21.13 -9.48 1.92
CA ARG A 61 22.45 -9.70 2.53
C ARG A 61 23.45 -9.69 1.38
N LYS A 62 24.47 -8.83 1.42
CA LYS A 62 25.62 -8.97 0.53
C LYS A 62 26.04 -10.42 0.71
N GLY A 63 25.98 -11.23 -0.37
CA GLY A 63 26.55 -12.56 -0.29
C GLY A 63 28.01 -12.36 0.05
N ASP A 64 28.47 -12.88 1.18
CA ASP A 64 29.89 -13.00 1.45
C ASP A 64 30.45 -13.94 0.40
N SER A 65 30.94 -13.38 -0.71
CA SER A 65 31.77 -14.09 -1.68
C SER A 65 33.16 -14.28 -1.07
N ALA A 66 33.21 -15.05 0.02
CA ALA A 66 34.40 -15.65 0.57
C ALA A 66 34.18 -17.16 0.51
N SER A 67 34.25 -17.71 -0.70
CA SER A 67 34.53 -19.14 -0.87
C SER A 67 36.04 -19.29 -1.03
N PRO A 68 36.66 -20.28 -0.37
CA PRO A 68 38.11 -20.48 -0.30
C PRO A 68 38.75 -20.78 -1.66
#